data_AF-A0A1Q7BQT9-F1
#
_entry.id   AF-A0A1Q7BQT9-F1
#
_cell.length_a   1.000
_cell.length_b   1.000
_cell.length_c   1.000
_cell.angle_alpha   90.00
_cell.angle_beta   90.00
_cell.angle_gamma   90.00
#
_symmetry.space_group_name_H-M   'P 1'
#
loop_
_entity.id
_entity.type
_entity.pdbx_description
1 polymer ?
#
loop_
_entity_poly.entity_id
_entity_poly.type
_entity_poly.pdbx_seq_one_letter_code
_entity_poly.pdbx_strand_id
1 'polypeptide(L)' 'MWGEEEGTTYGGVERVTVHPGDLTIEMTTLNAAELGTPRRFRITFPADCTEEVRAGLCRTLGAEVVV' A
#
# COMPACT_ATOMS: atom_id res chain seq x y z
N MET A 1 -10.99 16.85 6.70
CA MET A 1 -9.79 17.57 6.24
C MET A 1 -8.76 16.48 6.01
N TRP A 2 -8.63 16.01 4.77
CA TRP A 2 -7.52 15.13 4.40
C TRP A 2 -6.30 16.03 4.36
N GLY A 3 -5.28 15.72 5.17
CA GLY A 3 -4.08 16.55 5.25
C GLY A 3 -3.47 16.75 3.87
N GLU A 4 -3.09 17.99 3.59
CA GLU A 4 -2.11 18.31 2.55
C GLU A 4 -0.77 17.69 2.98
N GLU A 5 -0.61 16.36 2.85
CA GLU A 5 0.65 15.70 3.16
C GLU A 5 1.58 15.76 1.94
N GLU A 6 2.58 16.61 2.08
CA GLU A 6 3.82 16.58 1.31
C GLU A 6 4.35 15.15 1.17
N GLY A 7 4.43 14.67 -0.07
CA GLY A 7 5.53 13.85 -0.55
C GLY A 7 6.05 12.73 0.36
N THR A 8 5.22 11.80 0.83
CA THR A 8 5.74 10.47 1.18
C THR A 8 5.96 9.72 -0.12
N THR A 9 7.17 9.85 -0.66
CA THR A 9 7.75 8.87 -1.57
C THR A 9 7.48 7.50 -0.94
N TYR A 10 6.61 6.68 -1.53
CA TYR A 10 6.33 5.31 -1.09
C TYR A 10 7.55 4.39 -1.35
N GLY A 11 8.77 4.92 -1.22
CA GLY A 11 10.05 4.32 -1.61
C GLY A 11 10.43 3.09 -0.81
N GLY A 12 9.59 2.69 0.14
CA GLY A 12 9.69 1.43 0.85
C GLY A 12 8.73 0.37 0.39
N VAL A 13 7.73 0.63 -0.45
CA VAL A 13 6.76 -0.40 -0.86
C VAL A 13 7.34 -1.21 -2.03
N GLU A 14 7.58 -2.50 -1.79
CA GLU A 14 8.06 -3.44 -2.81
C GLU A 14 6.91 -4.07 -3.58
N ARG A 15 5.80 -4.36 -2.89
CA ARG A 15 4.64 -5.03 -3.46
C ARG A 15 3.40 -4.70 -2.67
N VAL A 16 2.29 -4.56 -3.39
CA VAL A 16 0.96 -4.59 -2.82
C VAL A 16 0.17 -5.71 -3.48
N THR A 17 -0.47 -6.55 -2.67
CA THR A 17 -1.40 -7.56 -3.17
C THR A 17 -2.81 -7.21 -2.74
N VAL A 18 -3.73 -7.09 -3.70
CA VAL A 18 -5.11 -6.69 -3.43
C VAL A 18 -6.04 -7.89 -3.60
N HIS A 19 -6.78 -8.20 -2.55
CA HIS A 19 -7.82 -9.22 -2.52
C HIS A 19 -9.20 -8.57 -2.29
N PRO A 20 -10.31 -9.29 -2.52
CA PRO A 20 -11.63 -8.79 -2.15
C PRO A 20 -11.71 -8.45 -0.65
N GLY A 21 -11.81 -7.16 -0.34
CA GLY A 21 -11.96 -6.64 1.03
C GLY A 21 -10.68 -6.56 1.87
N ASP A 22 -9.51 -6.82 1.28
CA ASP A 22 -8.24 -6.54 1.95
C ASP A 22 -7.09 -6.32 0.97
N LEU A 23 -5.98 -5.81 1.51
CA LEU A 23 -4.71 -5.77 0.82
C LEU A 23 -3.59 -6.11 1.79
N THR A 24 -2.48 -6.57 1.23
CA THR A 24 -1.21 -6.74 1.94
C THR A 24 -0.18 -5.83 1.32
N ILE A 25 0.52 -5.06 2.16
CA ILE A 25 1.66 -4.23 1.76
C ILE A 25 2.93 -4.92 2.22
N GLU A 26 3.89 -5.06 1.32
CA GLU A 26 5.24 -5.53 1.61
C GLU A 26 6.24 -4.38 1.44
N MET A 27 7.05 -4.16 2.48
CA MET A 27 8.08 -3.14 2.50
C MET A 27 9.48 -3.71 2.32
N THR A 28 10.39 -2.91 1.75
CA THR A 28 11.82 -3.20 1.75
C THR A 28 12.32 -3.37 3.18
N THR A 29 13.32 -4.24 3.36
CA THR A 29 13.90 -4.49 4.68
C THR A 29 14.41 -3.21 5.36
N LEU A 30 15.01 -2.31 4.59
CA LEU A 30 15.54 -1.05 5.11
C LEU A 30 14.43 -0.17 5.69
N ASN A 31 13.39 0.10 4.91
CA ASN A 31 12.31 0.97 5.37
C ASN A 31 11.53 0.35 6.53
N ALA A 32 11.32 -0.96 6.52
CA ALA A 32 10.67 -1.63 7.66
C ALA A 32 11.50 -1.50 8.95
N ALA A 33 12.83 -1.62 8.85
CA ALA A 33 13.73 -1.44 9.98
C ALA A 33 13.76 0.01 10.49
N GLU A 34 13.83 0.99 9.57
CA GLU A 34 13.82 2.42 9.89
C GLU A 34 12.51 2.84 10.58
N LEU A 35 11.38 2.29 10.15
CA LEU A 35 10.06 2.57 10.73
C LEU A 35 9.74 1.70 11.97
N GLY A 36 10.59 0.74 12.33
CA GLY A 36 10.33 -0.19 13.44
C GLY A 36 9.05 -1.00 13.26
N THR A 37 8.67 -1.32 12.03
CA THR A 37 7.39 -1.93 11.66
C THR A 37 7.60 -3.32 11.03
N PRO A 38 6.62 -4.24 11.10
CA PRO A 38 6.68 -5.46 10.29
C PRO A 38 6.85 -5.16 8.80
N ARG A 39 7.65 -5.98 8.12
CA ARG A 39 7.81 -5.89 6.65
C ARG A 39 6.51 -6.12 5.88
N ARG A 40 5.55 -6.85 6.47
CA ARG A 40 4.28 -7.17 5.86
C ARG A 40 3.15 -6.82 6.81
N PHE A 41 2.18 -6.08 6.32
CA PHE A 41 0.98 -5.77 7.08
C PHE A 41 -0.24 -5.76 6.17
N ARG A 42 -1.38 -6.07 6.78
CA ARG A 42 -2.66 -6.22 6.11
C ARG A 42 -3.59 -5.09 6.49
N ILE A 43 -4.28 -4.55 5.49
CA ILE A 43 -5.33 -3.54 5.67
C ILE A 43 -6.63 -4.14 5.16
N THR A 44 -7.70 -4.07 5.94
CA THR A 44 -9.03 -4.56 5.57
C THR A 44 -9.96 -3.41 5.25
N PHE A 45 -10.84 -3.60 4.26
CA PHE A 45 -11.82 -2.62 3.82
C PHE A 45 -13.08 -3.32 3.28
N PRO A 46 -14.20 -2.61 3.06
CA PRO A 46 -15.40 -3.20 2.46
C PRO A 46 -15.11 -3.79 1.07
N ALA A 47 -15.57 -5.03 0.81
CA ALA A 47 -15.20 -5.75 -0.42
C ALA A 47 -15.69 -5.06 -1.71
N ASP A 48 -16.75 -4.27 -1.64
CA ASP A 48 -17.26 -3.43 -2.72
C ASP A 48 -16.31 -2.30 -3.12
N CYS A 49 -15.39 -1.89 -2.23
CA CYS A 49 -14.37 -0.89 -2.51
C CYS A 49 -13.11 -1.47 -3.19
N THR A 50 -13.02 -2.78 -3.43
CA THR A 50 -11.79 -3.45 -3.91
C THR A 50 -11.23 -2.84 -5.19
N GLU A 51 -12.08 -2.59 -6.19
CA GLU A 51 -11.63 -2.04 -7.46
C GLU A 51 -11.22 -0.56 -7.35
N GLU A 52 -11.90 0.21 -6.50
CA GLU A 52 -11.53 1.60 -6.22
C GLU A 52 -10.16 1.67 -5.55
N VAL A 53 -9.94 0.81 -4.55
CA VAL A 53 -8.66 0.67 -3.84
C VAL A 53 -7.55 0.25 -4.79
N ARG A 54 -7.77 -0.80 -5.61
CA ARG A 54 -6.81 -1.26 -6.62
C ARG A 54 -6.46 -0.13 -7.58
N ALA A 55 -7.45 0.57 -8.12
CA ALA A 55 -7.23 1.67 -9.06
C ALA A 55 -6.46 2.83 -8.42
N GLY A 56 -6.77 3.18 -7.16
CA GLY A 56 -6.03 4.17 -6.39
C GLY A 56 -4.55 3.78 -6.24
N LEU A 57 -4.29 2.55 -5.79
CA LEU A 57 -2.94 2.04 -5.60
C LEU A 57 -2.15 1.98 -6.90
N CYS A 58 -2.76 1.55 -8.01
CA CYS A 58 -2.09 1.53 -9.31
C CYS A 58 -1.68 2.93 -9.78
N ARG A 59 -2.51 3.96 -9.52
CA ARG A 59 -2.17 5.36 -9.85
C ARG A 59 -1.05 5.89 -8.96
N THR A 60 -0.97 5.44 -7.72
CA THR A 60 -0.05 5.97 -6.71
C THR A 60 1.31 5.25 -6.71
N LEU A 61 1.32 3.93 -6.90
CA LEU A 61 2.50 3.07 -6.75
C LEU A 61 3.01 2.48 -8.07
N GLY A 62 2.24 2.56 -9.15
CA GLY A 62 2.52 1.88 -10.40
C GLY A 62 1.90 0.49 -10.46
N ALA A 63 1.49 0.07 -11.65
CA ALA A 63 0.83 -1.22 -11.88
C ALA A 63 1.80 -2.40 -11.72
N GLU A 64 3.10 -2.16 -11.79
CA GLU A 64 4.17 -3.14 -11.56
C GLU A 64 4.33 -3.51 -10.07
N VAL A 65 3.87 -2.64 -9.17
CA VAL A 65 3.93 -2.85 -7.71
C VAL A 65 2.65 -3.53 -7.21
N VAL A 66 1.52 -3.33 -7.89
CA VAL A 66 0.19 -3.80 -7.48
C VAL A 66 -0.19 -5.10 -8.19
N VAL A 67 -0.45 -6.16 -7.42
CA VAL A 67 -0.84 -7.51 -7.90
C VAL A 67 -2.24 -7.87 -7.40
#